data_AF-A0A2V1GTA7-F1
#
_entry.id   AF-A0A2V1GTA7-F1
#
_cell.length_a   1.000
_cell.length_b   1.000
_cell.length_c   1.000
_cell.angle_alpha   90.00
_cell.angle_beta   90.00
_cell.angle_gamma   90.00
#
_symmetry.space_group_name_H-M   'P 1'
#
loop_
_entity.id
_entity.type
_entity.pdbx_description
1 polymer ?
#
loop_
_entity_poly.entity_id
_entity_poly.type
_entity_poly.pdbx_seq_one_letter_code
_entity_poly.pdbx_strand_id
1 'polypeptide(L)'
;MDKGIQLMADKKELNWIAESDLMIEMPDGKRSDILIALSEPVEENGGQEFHCQLKLEGLKNEPYDIYGLDSIQTIGLAMALLRRELDNCVSQEMNFYLQDYPDQPVDILQMFFAVQPHQQQQ
;
A
#
# COMPACT_ATOMS: atom_id res chain seq x y z
N MET A 1 2.93 28.29 37.28
CA MET A 1 2.84 26.83 37.30
C MET A 1 2.22 26.41 35.99
N ASP A 2 2.91 25.51 35.30
CA ASP A 2 2.63 24.80 34.05
C ASP A 2 2.35 25.59 32.76
N LYS A 3 3.47 25.86 32.08
CA LYS A 3 3.54 26.05 30.63
C LYS A 3 3.50 24.68 29.95
N GLY A 4 2.60 24.57 28.98
CA GLY A 4 2.73 23.84 27.71
C GLY A 4 3.64 22.62 27.67
N ILE A 5 3.00 21.46 27.58
CA ILE A 5 3.46 20.38 26.71
C ILE A 5 2.26 19.99 25.87
N GLN A 6 1.92 20.86 24.91
CA GLN A 6 1.11 20.45 23.78
C GLN A 6 2.04 19.52 22.98
N LEU A 7 1.85 18.21 23.12
CA LEU A 7 2.44 17.19 22.25
C LEU A 7 1.89 17.40 20.83
N MET A 8 2.37 18.43 20.15
CA MET A 8 2.40 18.47 18.70
C MET A 8 3.60 17.61 18.32
N ALA A 9 3.39 16.30 18.26
CA ALA A 9 4.16 15.52 17.30
C ALA A 9 3.82 16.17 15.95
N ASP A 10 4.78 16.88 15.38
CA ASP A 10 4.73 17.28 13.98
C ASP A 10 4.38 16.01 13.20
N LYS A 11 3.12 15.88 12.78
CA LYS A 11 2.75 14.91 11.77
C LYS A 11 3.45 15.39 10.51
N LYS A 12 4.71 14.98 10.35
CA LYS A 12 5.46 15.13 9.11
C LYS A 12 4.53 14.58 8.03
N GLU A 13 4.12 15.44 7.11
CA GLU A 13 3.30 15.00 5.97
C GLU A 13 4.09 13.90 5.28
N LEU A 14 3.51 12.69 5.28
CA LEU A 14 4.13 11.56 4.61
C LEU A 14 4.08 11.81 3.12
N ASN A 15 5.23 11.68 2.47
CA ASN A 15 5.34 11.78 1.03
C ASN A 15 4.93 10.43 0.43
N TRP A 16 3.92 10.40 -0.44
CA TRP A 16 3.50 9.18 -1.11
C TRP A 16 4.36 8.94 -2.35
N ILE A 17 5.04 7.80 -2.41
CA ILE A 17 5.97 7.47 -3.51
C ILE A 17 5.33 6.58 -4.58
N ALA A 18 4.19 5.97 -4.25
CA ALA A 18 3.40 5.18 -5.18
C ALA A 18 1.93 5.22 -4.77
N GLU A 19 1.05 5.38 -5.77
CA GLU A 19 -0.39 5.42 -5.60
C GLU A 19 -1.06 4.71 -6.79
N SER A 20 -2.17 4.04 -6.52
CA SER A 20 -2.99 3.38 -7.53
C SER A 20 -4.47 3.50 -7.15
N ASP A 21 -5.20 4.29 -7.94
CA ASP A 21 -6.64 4.39 -7.87
C ASP A 21 -7.29 3.24 -8.65
N LEU A 22 -8.16 2.50 -7.98
CA LEU A 22 -8.79 1.30 -8.53
C LEU A 22 -10.27 1.28 -8.15
N MET A 23 -11.00 0.37 -8.76
CA MET A 23 -12.33 -0.02 -8.33
C MET A 23 -12.31 -1.48 -7.93
N ILE A 24 -12.98 -1.81 -6.84
CA ILE A 24 -13.20 -3.19 -6.40
C ILE A 24 -14.67 -3.56 -6.58
N GLU A 25 -14.93 -4.77 -7.05
CA GLU A 25 -16.24 -5.40 -7.07
C GLU A 25 -16.27 -6.52 -6.02
N MET A 26 -17.20 -6.40 -5.08
CA MET A 26 -17.47 -7.38 -4.04
C MET A 26 -18.25 -8.58 -4.61
N PRO A 27 -18.29 -9.74 -3.92
CA PRO A 27 -19.03 -10.91 -4.39
C PRO A 27 -20.53 -10.69 -4.58
N ASP A 28 -21.11 -9.68 -3.93
CA ASP A 28 -22.51 -9.28 -4.12
C ASP A 28 -22.74 -8.39 -5.35
N GLY A 29 -21.69 -8.13 -6.15
CA GLY A 29 -21.70 -7.28 -7.33
C GLY A 29 -21.61 -5.78 -7.02
N LYS A 30 -21.51 -5.36 -5.76
CA LYS A 30 -21.31 -3.95 -5.43
C LYS A 30 -19.90 -3.50 -5.77
N ARG A 31 -19.80 -2.30 -6.34
CA ARG A 31 -18.52 -1.68 -6.67
C ARG A 31 -18.21 -0.52 -5.75
N SER A 32 -16.93 -0.31 -5.46
CA SER A 32 -16.44 0.82 -4.66
C SER A 32 -15.06 1.24 -5.12
N ASP A 33 -14.77 2.53 -5.05
CA ASP A 33 -13.44 3.05 -5.32
C ASP A 33 -12.51 2.70 -4.16
N ILE A 34 -11.27 2.34 -4.49
CA ILE A 34 -10.21 2.06 -3.53
C ILE A 34 -8.93 2.79 -3.94
N LEU A 35 -8.11 3.12 -2.95
CA LEU A 35 -6.78 3.68 -3.15
C LEU A 35 -5.75 2.79 -2.46
N ILE A 36 -4.75 2.36 -3.21
CA ILE A 36 -3.55 1.71 -2.69
C ILE A 36 -2.41 2.71 -2.76
N ALA A 37 -1.84 3.09 -1.62
CA ALA A 37 -0.75 4.06 -1.56
C ALA A 37 0.37 3.60 -0.61
N LEU A 38 1.62 3.86 -1.00
CA LEU A 38 2.82 3.57 -0.21
C LEU A 38 3.60 4.86 0.02
N SER A 39 3.90 5.16 1.28
CA SER A 39 4.72 6.33 1.62
C SER A 39 6.22 6.05 1.44
N GLU A 40 6.98 7.12 1.28
CA GLU A 40 8.42 7.14 1.42
C GLU A 40 8.83 6.56 2.79
N PRO A 41 9.84 5.68 2.85
CA PRO A 41 10.46 5.32 4.11
C PRO A 41 11.17 6.52 4.73
N VAL A 42 10.79 6.88 5.95
CA VAL A 42 11.42 7.95 6.73
C VAL A 42 12.27 7.36 7.84
N GLU A 43 13.46 7.92 8.04
CA GLU A 43 14.28 7.60 9.20
C GLU A 43 13.60 8.06 10.49
N GLU A 44 13.50 7.14 11.45
CA GLU A 44 13.00 7.38 12.79
C GLU A 44 14.10 7.05 13.81
N ASN A 45 13.93 7.49 15.06
CA ASN A 45 14.84 7.19 16.16
C ASN A 45 16.33 7.49 15.87
N GLY A 46 16.61 8.53 15.07
CA GLY A 46 17.98 8.94 14.72
C GLY A 46 18.68 7.98 13.75
N GLY A 47 17.93 7.31 12.86
CA GLY A 47 18.48 6.43 11.82
C GLY A 47 18.65 4.97 12.26
N GLN A 48 18.04 4.58 13.39
CA GLN A 48 18.06 3.19 13.86
C GLN A 48 16.96 2.33 13.23
N GLU A 49 15.91 2.99 12.73
CA GLU A 49 14.79 2.34 12.07
C GLU A 49 14.26 3.24 10.95
N PHE A 50 13.55 2.60 10.02
CA PHE A 50 12.82 3.26 8.95
C PHE A 50 11.34 2.91 9.07
N HIS A 51 10.49 3.92 8.92
CA HIS A 51 9.04 3.79 8.95
C HIS A 51 8.44 4.14 7.58
N CYS A 52 7.45 3.39 7.13
CA CYS A 52 6.58 3.81 6.04
C CYS A 52 5.13 3.42 6.33
N GLN A 53 4.21 4.00 5.56
CA GLN A 53 2.79 3.66 5.61
C GLN A 53 2.31 3.01 4.32
N LEU A 54 1.53 1.94 4.47
CA LEU A 54 0.73 1.35 3.40
C LEU A 54 -0.76 1.66 3.66
N LYS A 55 -1.37 2.44 2.77
CA LYS A 55 -2.79 2.79 2.82
C LYS A 55 -3.55 1.94 1.81
N LEU A 56 -4.64 1.30 2.27
CA LEU A 56 -5.57 0.51 1.45
C LEU A 56 -6.98 1.08 1.63
N GLU A 57 -7.19 2.34 1.26
CA GLU A 57 -8.48 3.02 1.46
C GLU A 57 -9.59 2.29 0.71
N GLY A 58 -10.76 2.15 1.35
CA GLY A 58 -11.87 1.37 0.83
C GLY A 58 -11.78 -0.14 1.10
N LEU A 59 -10.60 -0.66 1.45
CA LEU A 59 -10.42 -2.04 1.97
C LEU A 59 -10.19 -2.06 3.48
N LYS A 60 -9.46 -1.07 3.98
CA LYS A 60 -9.13 -0.90 5.40
C LYS A 60 -9.15 0.57 5.78
N ASN A 61 -9.76 0.87 6.93
CA ASN A 61 -9.96 2.24 7.40
C ASN A 61 -8.67 2.93 7.87
N GLU A 62 -7.74 2.16 8.45
CA GLU A 62 -6.48 2.68 8.99
C GLU A 62 -5.30 2.20 8.14
N PRO A 63 -4.33 3.08 7.81
CA PRO A 63 -3.08 2.69 7.20
C PRO A 63 -2.32 1.66 8.07
N TYR A 64 -1.51 0.84 7.42
CA TYR A 64 -0.52 0.01 8.10
C TYR A 64 0.75 0.82 8.33
N ASP A 65 1.16 0.96 9.59
CA ASP A 65 2.51 1.42 9.94
C ASP A 65 3.49 0.27 9.87
N ILE A 66 4.59 0.46 9.14
CA ILE A 66 5.56 -0.59 8.82
C ILE A 66 6.95 -0.11 9.17
N TYR A 67 7.65 -0.90 9.98
CA TYR A 67 8.97 -0.58 10.49
C TYR A 67 9.98 -1.62 10.03
N GLY A 68 11.17 -1.16 9.66
CA GLY A 68 12.30 -1.98 9.25
C GLY A 68 13.62 -1.34 9.69
N LEU A 69 14.71 -2.11 9.60
CA LEU A 69 16.06 -1.68 9.94
C LEU A 69 16.63 -0.67 8.94
N ASP A 70 16.23 -0.78 7.69
CA ASP A 70 16.61 0.11 6.60
C ASP A 70 15.43 0.31 5.63
N SER A 71 15.56 1.29 4.72
CA SER A 71 14.50 1.62 3.76
C SER A 71 14.13 0.46 2.83
N ILE A 72 15.09 -0.41 2.48
CA ILE A 72 14.85 -1.55 1.60
C ILE A 72 14.00 -2.59 2.32
N GLN A 73 14.35 -2.93 3.57
CA GLN A 73 13.58 -3.85 4.38
C GLN A 73 12.18 -3.31 4.64
N THR A 74 12.05 -2.02 4.96
CA THR A 74 10.77 -1.37 5.22
C THR A 74 9.84 -1.47 3.99
N ILE A 75 10.34 -1.14 2.79
CA ILE A 75 9.57 -1.30 1.55
C ILE A 75 9.26 -2.78 1.27
N GLY A 76 10.22 -3.68 1.45
CA GLY A 76 10.03 -5.11 1.22
C GLY A 76 8.91 -5.69 2.09
N LEU A 77 8.86 -5.30 3.37
CA LEU A 77 7.79 -5.68 4.29
C LEU A 77 6.44 -5.09 3.86
N ALA A 78 6.41 -3.84 3.40
CA ALA A 78 5.21 -3.20 2.87
C ALA A 78 4.65 -3.93 1.65
N MET A 79 5.51 -4.28 0.69
CA MET A 79 5.10 -5.01 -0.51
C MET A 79 4.63 -6.44 -0.19
N ALA A 80 5.27 -7.12 0.76
CA ALA A 80 4.84 -8.45 1.22
C ALA A 80 3.47 -8.39 1.90
N LEU A 81 3.22 -7.36 2.72
CA LEU A 81 1.92 -7.14 3.33
C LEU A 81 0.85 -6.80 2.29
N LEU A 82 1.13 -5.87 1.36
CA LEU A 82 0.22 -5.55 0.25
C LEU A 82 -0.16 -6.81 -0.52
N ARG A 83 0.80 -7.66 -0.87
CA ARG A 83 0.54 -8.92 -1.56
C ARG A 83 -0.42 -9.81 -0.77
N ARG A 84 -0.19 -9.99 0.53
CA ARG A 84 -1.06 -10.79 1.40
C ARG A 84 -2.49 -10.26 1.42
N GLU A 85 -2.67 -8.94 1.53
CA GLU A 85 -4.02 -8.35 1.57
C GLU A 85 -4.74 -8.51 0.22
N LEU A 86 -4.03 -8.33 -0.90
CA LEU A 86 -4.59 -8.56 -2.23
C LEU A 86 -4.91 -10.04 -2.50
N ASP A 87 -4.03 -10.96 -2.09
CA ASP A 87 -4.28 -12.41 -2.13
C ASP A 87 -5.56 -12.76 -1.33
N ASN A 88 -5.74 -12.15 -0.15
CA ASN A 88 -6.95 -12.33 0.66
C ASN A 88 -8.21 -11.83 -0.06
N CYS A 89 -8.16 -10.68 -0.72
CA CYS A 89 -9.29 -10.17 -1.51
C CYS A 89 -9.64 -11.11 -2.67
N VAL A 90 -8.64 -11.55 -3.43
CA VAL A 90 -8.83 -12.50 -4.54
C VAL A 90 -9.41 -13.82 -4.04
N SER A 91 -8.93 -14.32 -2.89
CA SER A 91 -9.47 -15.54 -2.27
C SER A 91 -10.93 -15.42 -1.82
N GLN A 92 -11.42 -14.19 -1.66
CA GLN A 92 -12.80 -13.86 -1.33
C GLN A 92 -13.62 -13.50 -2.58
N GLU A 93 -13.16 -13.87 -3.77
CA GLU A 93 -13.85 -13.65 -5.05
C GLU A 93 -14.07 -12.17 -5.39
N MET A 94 -13.25 -11.26 -4.84
CA MET A 94 -13.27 -9.85 -5.21
C MET A 94 -12.55 -9.63 -6.55
N ASN A 95 -13.14 -8.81 -7.42
CA ASN A 95 -12.54 -8.42 -8.69
C ASN A 95 -12.04 -6.97 -8.63
N PHE A 96 -10.93 -6.68 -9.30
CA PHE A 96 -10.34 -5.35 -9.35
C PHE A 96 -10.41 -4.80 -10.77
N TYR A 97 -10.57 -3.49 -10.91
CA TYR A 97 -10.68 -2.80 -12.19
C TYR A 97 -9.84 -1.52 -12.15
N LEU A 98 -9.28 -1.15 -13.30
CA LEU A 98 -8.74 0.20 -13.49
C LEU A 98 -9.92 1.16 -13.66
N GLN A 99 -9.85 2.35 -13.04
CA GLN A 99 -10.93 3.34 -13.14
C GLN A 99 -11.24 3.74 -14.60
N ASP A 100 -10.20 3.83 -15.44
CA ASP A 100 -10.33 4.16 -16.87
C ASP A 100 -10.86 3.00 -17.74
N TYR A 101 -10.87 1.77 -17.20
CA TYR A 101 -11.28 0.55 -17.91
C TYR A 101 -12.20 -0.33 -17.04
N PRO A 102 -13.40 0.15 -16.66
CA PRO A 102 -14.25 -0.49 -15.65
C PRO A 102 -14.97 -1.77 -16.11
N ASP A 103 -14.85 -2.12 -17.39
CA ASP A 103 -15.58 -3.24 -18.00
C ASP A 103 -14.83 -4.58 -17.89
N GLN A 104 -13.53 -4.56 -17.59
CA GLN A 104 -12.70 -5.77 -17.55
C GLN A 104 -11.91 -5.86 -16.24
N PRO A 105 -12.03 -6.97 -15.49
CA PRO A 105 -11.25 -7.14 -14.29
C PRO A 105 -9.77 -7.33 -14.63
N VAL A 106 -8.89 -6.81 -13.79
CA VAL A 106 -7.44 -7.01 -13.87
C VAL A 106 -7.00 -8.14 -12.96
N ASP A 107 -5.96 -8.86 -13.38
CA ASP A 107 -5.18 -9.69 -12.46
C ASP A 107 -4.34 -8.75 -11.58
N ILE A 108 -4.88 -8.43 -10.40
CA ILE A 108 -4.28 -7.44 -9.50
C ILE A 108 -2.88 -7.87 -9.02
N LEU A 109 -2.63 -9.17 -8.90
CA LEU A 109 -1.34 -9.69 -8.46
C LEU A 109 -0.30 -9.56 -9.56
N GLN A 110 -0.66 -9.85 -10.81
CA GLN A 110 0.22 -9.60 -11.95
C GLN A 110 0.46 -8.10 -12.13
N MET A 111 -0.55 -7.26 -11.93
CA MET A 111 -0.39 -5.81 -12.03
C MET A 111 0.68 -5.27 -11.07
N PHE A 112 0.69 -5.72 -9.82
CA PHE A 112 1.63 -5.22 -8.79
C PHE A 112 2.95 -6.00 -8.69
N PHE A 113 2.97 -7.29 -9.03
CA PHE A 113 4.10 -8.18 -8.72
C PHE A 113 4.63 -8.96 -9.93
N ALA A 114 4.25 -8.61 -11.16
CA ALA A 114 4.82 -9.25 -12.35
C ALA A 114 6.34 -9.08 -12.38
N VAL A 115 7.05 -10.20 -12.32
CA VAL A 115 8.48 -10.26 -12.65
C VAL A 115 8.57 -10.60 -14.13
N GLN A 116 8.95 -9.63 -14.96
CA GLN A 116 9.30 -9.97 -16.35
C GLN A 116 10.61 -10.76 -16.32
N PRO A 117 10.65 -12.01 -16.83
CA PRO A 117 11.91 -12.70 -16.99
C PRO A 117 12.75 -11.90 -17.99
N HIS A 118 13.94 -11.45 -17.57
CA HIS A 118 14.93 -10.96 -18.52
C HIS A 118 15.19 -12.08 -19.53
N GLN A 119 14.70 -11.91 -20.76
CA GLN A 119 15.07 -12.78 -21.86
C GLN A 119 16.59 -12.70 -22.02
N GLN A 120 17.29 -13.75 -21.61
CA GLN A 120 18.69 -13.93 -21.94
C GLN A 120 18.77 -13.98 -23.47
N GLN A 121 19.27 -12.92 -24.09
CA GLN A 121 19.69 -12.97 -25.49
C GLN A 121 20.77 -14.05 -25.58
N GLN A 122 20.43 -15.16 -26.25
CA GLN A 122 21.38 -16.19 -26.67
C GLN A 122 22.25 -15.67 -27.82
#